data_AF-A0A060Z1I0-F1
#
_entry.id   AF-A0A060Z1I0-F1
#
_cell.length_a   1.000
_cell.length_b   1.000
_cell.length_c   1.000
_cell.angle_alpha   90.00
_cell.angle_beta   90.00
_cell.angle_gamma   90.00
#
_symmetry.space_group_name_H-M   'P 1'
#
loop_
_entity.id
_entity.type
_entity.pdbx_description
1 polymer ?
#
loop_
_entity_poly.entity_id
_entity_poly.type
_entity_poly.pdbx_seq_one_letter_code
_entity_poly.pdbx_strand_id
1 'polypeptide(L)'
;MGQCLSSEQDLTEEGKKAKLQSAKIDRDLYEYAKREMNVVKILMLGAAESGKSTLVKQMKIIHSHGFTKQELTSFKVHTHTHIHIYIYIYCISTVFLLYLDYLWDSLCIYIYIYTETQTDTHRESHRSSKYSRSLIKLLASHCMDVSVVLSTQTRCWLLLTLMELAR
;
A
#
# COMPACT_ATOMS: atom_id res chain seq x y z
N MET A 1 51.34 28.06 -6.03
CA MET A 1 50.80 28.95 -4.97
C MET A 1 50.07 30.08 -5.68
N GLY A 2 48.76 29.94 -5.87
CA GLY A 2 47.97 30.93 -6.62
C GLY A 2 47.70 32.15 -5.76
N GLN A 3 48.26 33.30 -6.11
CA GLN A 3 47.93 34.58 -5.52
C GLN A 3 46.61 35.08 -6.12
N CYS A 4 45.62 35.25 -5.25
CA CYS A 4 44.31 35.77 -5.59
C CYS A 4 44.40 37.31 -5.76
N LEU A 5 44.02 37.82 -6.92
CA LEU A 5 43.93 39.25 -7.23
C LEU A 5 42.71 39.87 -6.54
N SER A 6 42.79 40.09 -5.23
CA SER A 6 41.70 40.70 -4.44
C SER A 6 41.74 42.23 -4.45
N SER A 7 42.83 42.85 -4.88
CA SER A 7 43.08 44.28 -4.66
C SER A 7 42.54 45.22 -5.75
N GLU A 8 42.34 44.77 -6.99
CA GLU A 8 41.89 45.65 -8.09
C GLU A 8 40.37 45.74 -8.24
N GLN A 9 39.61 44.78 -7.71
CA GLN A 9 38.14 44.81 -7.77
C GLN A 9 37.51 45.77 -6.75
N ASP A 10 38.28 46.23 -5.76
CA ASP A 10 37.75 47.05 -4.66
C ASP A 10 37.42 48.50 -5.05
N LEU A 11 37.99 48.98 -6.15
CA LEU A 11 37.83 50.35 -6.63
C LEU A 11 36.77 50.49 -7.72
N THR A 12 36.41 49.41 -8.41
CA THR A 12 35.34 49.41 -9.42
C THR A 12 33.96 49.40 -8.76
N GLU A 13 33.01 50.10 -9.37
CA GLU A 13 31.62 50.18 -8.89
C GLU A 13 30.96 48.78 -8.77
N GLU A 14 31.38 47.84 -9.61
CA GLU A 14 30.94 46.45 -9.57
C GLU A 14 31.45 45.70 -8.33
N GLY A 15 32.70 45.90 -7.91
CA GLY A 15 33.23 45.25 -6.71
C GLY A 15 32.67 45.86 -5.42
N LYS A 16 32.40 47.16 -5.40
CA LYS A 16 31.63 47.79 -4.30
C LYS A 16 30.22 47.22 -4.20
N LYS A 17 29.53 47.06 -5.34
CA LYS A 17 28.18 46.44 -5.39
C LYS A 17 28.22 44.97 -4.95
N ALA A 18 29.23 44.21 -5.37
CA ALA A 18 29.42 42.81 -4.96
C ALA A 18 29.69 42.70 -3.45
N LYS A 19 30.50 43.59 -2.86
CA LYS A 19 30.72 43.65 -1.41
C LYS A 19 29.46 43.98 -0.64
N LEU A 20 28.68 44.98 -1.09
CA LEU A 20 27.41 45.32 -0.47
C LEU A 20 26.42 44.15 -0.55
N GLN A 21 26.40 43.43 -1.67
CA GLN A 21 25.57 42.24 -1.83
C GLN A 21 26.02 41.09 -0.92
N SER A 22 27.33 40.84 -0.81
CA SER A 22 27.89 39.83 0.09
C SER A 22 27.55 40.15 1.55
N ALA A 23 27.77 41.40 1.99
CA ALA A 23 27.45 41.84 3.34
C ALA A 23 25.95 41.70 3.66
N LYS A 24 25.08 41.93 2.67
CA LYS A 24 23.63 41.68 2.81
C LYS A 24 23.34 40.19 2.98
N ILE A 25 23.96 39.33 2.17
CA ILE A 25 23.78 37.88 2.27
C ILE A 25 24.26 37.36 3.63
N ASP A 26 25.42 37.82 4.11
CA ASP A 26 25.97 37.42 5.41
C ASP A 26 25.04 37.83 6.56
N ARG A 27 24.45 39.03 6.47
CA ARG A 27 23.43 39.48 7.42
C ARG A 27 22.18 38.62 7.38
N ASP A 28 21.65 38.34 6.18
CA ASP A 28 20.46 37.51 6.02
C ASP A 28 20.72 36.11 6.58
N LEU A 29 21.88 35.51 6.28
CA LEU A 29 22.32 34.21 6.81
C LEU A 29 22.36 34.19 8.33
N TYR A 30 22.92 35.22 8.96
CA TYR A 30 22.95 35.34 10.41
C TYR A 30 21.53 35.44 11.01
N GLU A 31 20.64 36.23 10.40
CA GLU A 31 19.24 36.34 10.82
C GLU A 31 18.46 35.02 10.62
N TYR A 32 18.75 34.25 9.57
CA TYR A 32 18.21 32.91 9.36
C TYR A 32 18.72 31.92 10.41
N ALA A 33 20.02 31.88 10.67
CA ALA A 33 20.63 31.01 11.67
C ALA A 33 20.06 31.30 13.07
N LYS A 34 19.89 32.58 13.43
CA LYS A 34 19.26 32.98 14.69
C LYS A 34 17.81 32.51 14.81
N ARG A 35 17.04 32.54 13.72
CA ARG A 35 15.67 32.00 13.71
C ARG A 35 15.67 30.48 13.84
N GLU A 36 16.51 29.78 13.08
CA GLU A 36 16.67 28.32 13.14
C GLU A 36 17.02 27.82 14.55
N MET A 37 17.89 28.52 15.27
CA MET A 37 18.26 28.15 16.65
C MET A 37 17.07 28.12 17.62
N ASN A 38 16.01 28.89 17.34
CA ASN A 38 14.80 28.93 18.16
C ASN A 38 13.69 28.00 17.68
N VAL A 39 13.91 27.22 16.60
CA VAL A 39 12.92 26.31 16.03
C VAL A 39 13.11 24.90 16.59
N VAL A 40 12.07 24.34 17.18
CA VAL A 40 12.03 22.92 17.60
C VAL A 40 11.62 22.04 16.41
N LYS A 41 12.48 21.10 16.03
CA LYS A 41 12.24 20.15 14.93
C LYS A 41 11.66 18.85 15.51
N ILE A 42 10.48 18.44 15.04
CA ILE A 42 9.79 17.23 15.51
C ILE A 42 9.74 16.21 14.37
N LEU A 43 10.23 14.99 14.62
CA LEU A 43 10.13 13.86 13.69
C LEU A 43 8.99 12.93 14.12
N MET A 44 8.07 12.65 13.21
CA MET A 44 6.99 11.70 13.44
C MET A 44 7.24 10.39 12.72
N LEU A 45 7.32 9.28 13.46
CA LEU A 45 7.52 7.93 12.95
C LEU A 45 6.25 7.07 13.12
N GLY A 46 6.04 6.12 12.22
CA GLY A 46 4.91 5.19 12.27
C GLY A 46 4.66 4.51 10.94
N ALA A 47 3.84 3.45 10.94
CA ALA A 47 3.45 2.71 9.74
C ALA A 47 2.77 3.61 8.68
N ALA A 48 2.68 3.13 7.43
CA ALA A 48 1.81 3.75 6.44
C ALA A 48 0.39 3.89 7.03
N GLU A 49 -0.29 5.00 6.74
CA GLU A 49 -1.67 5.28 7.20
C GLU A 49 -1.88 5.48 8.70
N SER A 50 -0.83 5.50 9.52
CA SER A 50 -0.91 5.72 10.97
C SER A 50 -1.38 7.13 11.41
N GLY A 51 -1.92 7.95 10.50
CA GLY A 51 -2.44 9.27 10.81
C GLY A 51 -1.42 10.38 11.02
N LYS A 52 -0.12 10.18 10.69
CA LYS A 52 0.92 11.22 10.85
C LYS A 52 0.57 12.52 10.14
N SER A 53 0.14 12.42 8.88
CA SER A 53 -0.31 13.58 8.10
C SER A 53 -1.57 14.23 8.69
N THR A 54 -2.42 13.46 9.36
CA THR A 54 -3.60 13.98 10.06
C THR A 54 -3.19 14.84 11.25
N LEU A 55 -2.22 14.40 12.07
CA LEU A 55 -1.72 15.19 13.19
C LEU A 55 -1.10 16.52 12.71
N VAL A 56 -0.28 16.47 11.65
CA VAL A 56 0.32 17.69 11.07
C VAL A 56 -0.76 18.64 10.54
N LYS A 57 -1.81 18.11 9.90
CA LYS A 57 -2.96 18.92 9.46
C LYS A 57 -3.69 19.56 10.63
N GLN A 58 -3.91 18.83 11.72
CA GLN A 58 -4.52 19.37 12.94
C GLN A 58 -3.65 20.45 13.58
N MET A 59 -2.34 20.25 13.63
CA MET A 59 -1.39 21.25 14.12
C MET A 59 -1.50 22.55 13.33
N LYS A 60 -1.67 22.47 12.00
CA LYS A 60 -1.87 23.64 11.14
C LYS A 60 -3.21 24.34 11.40
N ILE A 61 -4.26 23.61 11.72
CA ILE A 61 -5.58 24.19 12.05
C ILE A 61 -5.51 24.98 13.36
N ILE A 62 -4.82 24.45 14.38
CA ILE A 62 -4.78 25.05 15.72
C ILE A 62 -3.77 26.19 15.83
N HIS A 63 -2.59 26.05 15.21
CA HIS A 63 -1.44 26.95 15.43
C HIS A 63 -1.08 27.83 14.22
N SER A 64 -1.79 27.70 13.11
CA SER A 64 -1.58 28.53 11.91
C SER A 64 -2.90 29.14 11.43
N HIS A 65 -2.84 30.00 10.42
CA HIS A 65 -4.00 30.69 9.82
C HIS A 65 -4.88 29.74 8.95
N GLY A 66 -4.93 28.45 9.28
CA GLY A 66 -5.66 27.44 8.53
C GLY A 66 -5.05 27.11 7.16
N PHE A 67 -5.91 26.63 6.24
CA PHE A 67 -5.53 26.24 4.87
C PHE A 67 -5.95 27.30 3.85
N THR A 68 -5.09 27.54 2.86
CA THR A 68 -5.42 28.45 1.77
C THR A 68 -6.38 27.79 0.76
N LYS A 69 -7.09 28.61 -0.03
CA LYS A 69 -7.99 28.09 -1.09
C LYS A 69 -7.26 27.18 -2.09
N GLN A 70 -6.01 27.49 -2.41
CA GLN A 70 -5.19 26.68 -3.32
C GLN A 70 -4.88 25.30 -2.72
N GLU A 71 -4.54 25.24 -1.43
CA GLU A 71 -4.30 23.98 -0.72
C GLU A 71 -5.56 23.11 -0.65
N LEU A 72 -6.71 23.72 -0.36
CA LEU A 72 -7.99 23.02 -0.31
C LEU A 72 -8.35 22.40 -1.66
N THR A 73 -8.13 23.12 -2.77
CA THR A 73 -8.31 22.58 -4.12
C THR A 73 -7.39 21.39 -4.39
N SER A 74 -6.13 21.48 -3.97
CA SER A 74 -5.18 20.37 -4.08
C SER A 74 -5.65 19.14 -3.28
N PHE A 75 -6.14 19.33 -2.05
CA PHE A 75 -6.69 18.23 -1.24
C PHE A 75 -7.91 17.59 -1.89
N LYS A 76 -8.81 18.39 -2.50
CA LYS A 76 -9.97 17.86 -3.22
C LYS A 76 -9.54 16.91 -4.35
N VAL A 77 -8.56 17.31 -5.15
CA VAL A 77 -8.00 16.46 -6.21
C VAL A 77 -7.41 15.19 -5.61
N HIS A 78 -6.61 15.31 -4.55
CA HIS A 78 -6.00 14.17 -3.85
C HIS A 78 -7.04 13.18 -3.31
N THR A 79 -8.15 13.67 -2.75
CA THR A 79 -9.23 12.80 -2.26
C THR A 79 -9.90 12.06 -3.41
N HIS A 80 -10.16 12.74 -4.52
CA HIS A 80 -10.78 12.12 -5.69
C HIS A 80 -9.89 11.04 -6.31
N THR A 81 -8.59 11.31 -6.46
CA THR A 81 -7.63 10.32 -6.98
C THR A 81 -7.52 9.12 -6.05
N HIS A 82 -7.47 9.33 -4.74
CA HIS A 82 -7.39 8.25 -3.77
C HIS A 82 -8.63 7.35 -3.82
N ILE A 83 -9.83 7.95 -3.83
CA ILE A 83 -11.09 7.20 -3.95
C ILE A 83 -11.11 6.37 -5.24
N HIS A 84 -10.75 6.97 -6.37
CA HIS A 84 -10.74 6.28 -7.66
C HIS A 84 -9.76 5.10 -7.68
N ILE A 85 -8.55 5.29 -7.14
CA ILE A 85 -7.55 4.22 -7.05
C ILE A 85 -8.04 3.07 -6.17
N TYR A 86 -8.63 3.37 -5.01
CA TYR A 86 -9.16 2.35 -4.11
C TYR A 86 -10.28 1.53 -4.74
N ILE A 87 -11.24 2.20 -5.39
CA ILE A 87 -12.33 1.53 -6.10
C ILE A 87 -11.78 0.64 -7.22
N TYR A 88 -10.82 1.17 -8.00
CA TYR A 88 -10.21 0.43 -9.10
C TYR A 88 -9.47 -0.82 -8.62
N ILE A 89 -8.64 -0.69 -7.58
CA ILE A 89 -7.92 -1.82 -6.97
C ILE A 89 -8.91 -2.86 -6.43
N TYR A 90 -9.96 -2.41 -5.73
CA TYR A 90 -10.96 -3.30 -5.16
C TYR A 90 -11.74 -4.05 -6.25
N CYS A 91 -12.17 -3.37 -7.32
CA CYS A 91 -12.83 -3.99 -8.46
C CYS A 91 -11.95 -5.03 -9.14
N ILE A 92 -10.70 -4.70 -9.45
CA ILE A 92 -9.77 -5.64 -10.08
C ILE A 92 -9.53 -6.85 -9.19
N SER A 93 -9.26 -6.62 -7.91
CA SER A 93 -9.03 -7.70 -6.96
C SER A 93 -10.25 -8.62 -6.88
N THR A 94 -11.46 -8.06 -6.84
CA THR A 94 -12.71 -8.82 -6.79
C THR A 94 -12.92 -9.64 -8.07
N VAL A 95 -12.77 -9.03 -9.25
CA VAL A 95 -12.94 -9.73 -10.54
C VAL A 95 -11.90 -10.84 -10.70
N PHE A 96 -10.66 -10.61 -10.28
CA PHE A 96 -9.61 -11.62 -10.32
C PHE A 96 -9.91 -12.81 -9.40
N LEU A 97 -10.39 -12.55 -8.18
CA LEU A 97 -10.78 -13.61 -7.25
C LEU A 97 -11.95 -14.44 -7.79
N LEU A 98 -12.98 -13.79 -8.36
CA LEU A 98 -14.10 -14.48 -8.99
C LEU A 98 -13.67 -15.34 -10.19
N TYR A 99 -12.70 -14.87 -10.97
CA TYR A 99 -12.15 -15.64 -12.09
C TYR A 99 -11.41 -16.89 -11.61
N LEU A 100 -10.64 -16.77 -10.53
CA LEU A 100 -9.98 -17.93 -9.92
C LEU A 100 -11.00 -18.93 -9.38
N ASP A 101 -12.03 -18.47 -8.66
CA ASP A 101 -13.09 -19.35 -8.14
C ASP A 101 -13.76 -20.14 -9.28
N TYR A 102 -14.10 -19.49 -10.39
CA TYR A 102 -14.68 -20.15 -11.56
C TYR A 102 -13.75 -21.20 -12.20
N LEU A 103 -12.45 -20.91 -12.26
CA LEU A 103 -11.45 -21.82 -12.81
C LEU A 103 -11.26 -23.05 -11.91
N TRP A 104 -11.30 -22.86 -10.58
CA TRP A 104 -11.25 -23.95 -9.60
C TRP A 104 -12.45 -24.88 -9.72
N ASP A 105 -13.67 -24.32 -9.82
CA ASP A 105 -14.89 -25.12 -9.98
C ASP A 105 -14.84 -25.98 -11.26
N SER A 106 -14.39 -25.40 -12.37
CA SER A 106 -14.22 -26.12 -13.65
C SER A 106 -13.19 -27.26 -13.54
N LEU A 107 -12.07 -27.02 -12.85
CA LEU A 107 -11.03 -28.03 -12.64
C LEU A 107 -11.53 -29.16 -11.72
N CYS A 108 -12.28 -28.84 -10.66
CA CYS A 108 -12.87 -29.83 -9.77
C CYS A 108 -13.83 -30.77 -10.52
N ILE A 109 -14.66 -30.23 -11.41
CA ILE A 109 -15.57 -31.04 -12.25
C ILE A 109 -14.77 -31.94 -13.20
N TYR A 110 -13.71 -31.42 -13.84
CA TYR A 110 -12.85 -32.21 -14.72
C TYR A 110 -12.17 -33.37 -13.98
N ILE A 111 -11.60 -33.10 -12.81
CA ILE A 111 -10.96 -34.13 -11.97
C ILE A 111 -12.01 -35.18 -11.53
N TYR A 112 -13.20 -34.75 -11.12
CA TYR A 112 -14.30 -35.64 -10.75
C TYR A 112 -14.64 -36.63 -11.87
N ILE A 113 -14.90 -36.13 -13.08
CA ILE A 113 -15.22 -36.96 -14.26
C ILE A 113 -14.06 -37.91 -14.61
N TYR A 114 -12.81 -37.43 -14.56
CA TYR A 114 -11.65 -38.27 -14.83
C TYR A 114 -11.49 -39.40 -13.80
N THR A 115 -11.80 -39.14 -12.52
CA THR A 115 -11.76 -40.20 -11.49
C THR A 115 -12.90 -41.21 -11.61
N GLU A 116 -14.11 -40.77 -11.96
CA GLU A 116 -15.28 -41.63 -12.13
C GLU A 116 -15.09 -42.63 -13.30
N THR A 117 -14.56 -42.13 -14.43
CA THR A 117 -14.28 -42.95 -15.63
C THR A 117 -13.20 -44.01 -15.43
N GLN A 118 -12.21 -43.77 -14.56
CA GLN A 118 -11.19 -44.76 -14.18
C GLN A 118 -11.71 -45.82 -13.19
N THR A 119 -12.80 -45.53 -12.45
CA THR A 119 -13.41 -46.52 -11.55
C THR A 119 -14.36 -47.49 -12.27
N ASP A 120 -15.00 -47.06 -13.36
CA ASP A 120 -15.92 -47.91 -14.14
C ASP A 120 -15.19 -48.95 -15.00
N THR A 121 -13.96 -48.70 -15.44
CA THR A 121 -13.15 -49.70 -16.17
C THR A 121 -12.64 -50.85 -15.30
N HIS A 122 -12.75 -50.75 -13.96
CA HIS A 122 -12.15 -51.71 -13.04
C HIS A 122 -13.15 -52.53 -12.18
N ARG A 123 -14.47 -52.36 -12.35
CA ARG A 123 -15.50 -53.07 -11.55
C ARG A 123 -16.76 -53.49 -12.32
N GLU A 124 -16.58 -54.31 -13.35
CA GLU A 124 -17.48 -55.47 -13.46
C GLU A 124 -17.12 -56.45 -12.33
N SER A 125 -17.78 -56.30 -11.18
CA SER A 125 -18.11 -57.37 -10.22
C SER A 125 -18.17 -56.85 -8.77
N HIS A 126 -19.37 -56.92 -8.21
CA HIS A 126 -19.71 -56.92 -6.78
C HIS A 126 -19.67 -55.62 -5.93
N ARG A 127 -20.91 -55.26 -5.48
CA ARG A 127 -21.31 -54.95 -4.08
C ARG A 127 -21.68 -53.49 -3.78
N SER A 128 -22.89 -53.15 -4.23
CA SER A 128 -23.73 -51.95 -4.07
C SER A 128 -23.97 -51.37 -2.65
N SER A 129 -23.43 -51.92 -1.54
CA SER A 129 -23.89 -51.53 -0.18
C SER A 129 -22.95 -50.59 0.63
N LYS A 130 -21.66 -50.49 0.30
CA LYS A 130 -20.71 -49.60 1.04
C LYS A 130 -20.63 -48.16 0.51
N TYR A 131 -21.09 -47.92 -0.71
CA TYR A 131 -20.87 -46.66 -1.42
C TYR A 131 -21.70 -45.49 -0.85
N SER A 132 -22.93 -45.72 -0.42
CA SER A 132 -23.84 -44.64 0.00
C SER A 132 -23.42 -43.90 1.28
N ARG A 133 -22.77 -44.58 2.24
CA ARG A 133 -22.34 -43.95 3.52
C ARG A 133 -21.00 -43.23 3.42
N SER A 134 -20.13 -43.62 2.49
CA SER A 134 -18.90 -42.88 2.20
C SER A 134 -19.17 -41.70 1.26
N LEU A 135 -20.10 -41.83 0.30
CA LEU A 135 -20.55 -40.72 -0.54
C LEU A 135 -21.20 -39.59 0.28
N ILE A 136 -22.05 -39.92 1.27
CA ILE A 136 -22.66 -38.90 2.16
C ILE A 136 -21.60 -38.23 3.06
N LYS A 137 -20.54 -38.93 3.47
CA LYS A 137 -19.43 -38.36 4.26
C LYS A 137 -18.47 -37.51 3.43
N LEU A 138 -18.28 -37.82 2.15
CA LEU A 138 -17.46 -37.01 1.26
C LEU A 138 -18.22 -35.75 0.82
N LEU A 139 -19.54 -35.87 0.54
CA LEU A 139 -20.43 -34.75 0.26
C LEU A 139 -20.59 -33.81 1.47
N ALA A 140 -20.70 -34.35 2.69
CA ALA A 140 -20.71 -33.55 3.93
C ALA A 140 -19.34 -32.92 4.26
N SER A 141 -18.24 -33.48 3.76
CA SER A 141 -16.88 -32.96 3.96
C SER A 141 -16.50 -31.86 2.97
N HIS A 142 -17.19 -31.72 1.83
CA HIS A 142 -16.71 -30.88 0.73
C HIS A 142 -17.50 -29.62 0.40
N CYS A 143 -18.67 -29.33 0.99
CA CYS A 143 -19.38 -28.07 0.69
C CYS A 143 -20.31 -27.68 1.87
N MET A 144 -19.85 -27.16 3.02
CA MET A 144 -19.22 -25.86 3.26
C MET A 144 -20.04 -24.64 2.79
N ASP A 145 -21.37 -24.76 2.81
CA ASP A 145 -22.37 -23.75 2.48
C ASP A 145 -22.43 -22.48 3.38
N VAL A 146 -21.56 -22.29 4.38
CA VAL A 146 -21.73 -21.14 5.32
C VAL A 146 -20.43 -20.38 5.64
N SER A 147 -19.25 -20.88 5.27
CA SER A 147 -17.98 -20.18 5.58
C SER A 147 -17.45 -19.29 4.45
N VAL A 148 -18.11 -19.25 3.29
CA VAL A 148 -17.61 -18.56 2.08
C VAL A 148 -17.61 -17.03 2.22
N VAL A 149 -18.33 -16.45 3.19
CA VAL A 149 -18.25 -15.00 3.47
C VAL A 149 -17.07 -14.64 4.40
N LEU A 150 -16.37 -15.61 5.02
CA LEU A 150 -15.16 -15.36 5.83
C LEU A 150 -13.85 -15.92 5.26
N SER A 151 -13.88 -16.58 4.09
CA SER A 151 -12.83 -17.52 3.68
C SER A 151 -11.69 -16.94 2.83
N THR A 152 -11.86 -15.82 2.15
CA THR A 152 -10.77 -15.27 1.31
C THR A 152 -9.59 -14.75 2.15
N GLN A 153 -9.83 -14.28 3.39
CA GLN A 153 -8.75 -13.89 4.31
C GLN A 153 -8.10 -15.09 5.02
N THR A 154 -8.88 -16.11 5.38
CA THR A 154 -8.40 -17.25 6.18
C THR A 154 -7.71 -18.33 5.34
N ARG A 155 -8.09 -18.52 4.07
CA ARG A 155 -7.45 -19.51 3.19
C ARG A 155 -6.03 -19.14 2.80
N CYS A 156 -5.73 -17.87 2.53
CA CYS A 156 -4.37 -17.41 2.27
C CYS A 156 -3.47 -17.53 3.51
N TRP A 157 -4.01 -17.25 4.70
CA TRP A 157 -3.25 -17.36 5.95
C TRP A 157 -2.92 -18.82 6.29
N LEU A 158 -3.88 -19.73 6.12
CA LEU A 158 -3.68 -21.16 6.36
C LEU A 158 -2.65 -21.80 5.39
N LEU A 159 -2.64 -21.35 4.12
CA LEU A 159 -1.63 -21.78 3.15
C LEU A 159 -0.22 -21.28 3.51
N LEU A 160 -0.09 -20.04 4.01
CA LEU A 160 1.18 -19.50 4.50
C LEU A 160 1.67 -20.25 5.75
N THR A 161 0.80 -20.51 6.72
CA THR A 161 1.17 -21.26 7.94
C THR A 161 1.55 -22.72 7.63
N LEU A 162 0.88 -23.36 6.66
CA LEU A 162 1.21 -24.72 6.24
C LEU A 162 2.52 -24.81 5.45
N MET A 163 2.89 -23.78 4.66
CA MET A 163 4.20 -23.72 4.00
C MET A 163 5.36 -23.46 4.97
N GLU A 164 5.12 -22.75 6.08
CA GLU A 164 6.10 -22.49 7.12
C GLU A 164 6.31 -23.69 8.06
N LEU A 165 5.28 -24.53 8.24
CA LEU A 165 5.37 -25.78 9.02
C LEU A 165 6.00 -26.95 8.24
N ALA A 166 6.07 -26.83 6.91
CA ALA A 166 6.68 -27.81 6.01
C ALA A 166 8.17 -27.53 5.72
N ARG A 167 8.77 -26.57 6.42
CA ARG A 167 10.21 -26.26 6.43
C ARG A 167 10.78 -26.60 7.80
#